data_AF-A0A7J2XB02-F1
#
_entry.id   AF-A0A7J2XB02-F1
#
_cell.length_a   1.000
_cell.length_b   1.000
_cell.length_c   1.000
_cell.angle_alpha   90.00
_cell.angle_beta   90.00
_cell.angle_gamma   90.00
#
_symmetry.space_group_name_H-M   'P 1'
#
loop_
_entity.id
_entity.type
_entity.pdbx_description
1 polymer ?
#
loop_
_entity_poly.entity_id
_entity_poly.type
_entity_poly.pdbx_seq_one_letter_code
_entity_poly.pdbx_strand_id
1 'polypeptide(L)'
;MREDLLKKDVERYFELIQAEVDRCYKVARNARSKGLDPSTDVEIPQAKDLAARVEELVGPEGIACRIRELDRKLGDREIVAIEIAREIAREEVKRHGRVDKAIEQAVRTGLAIITEGVLVAPIEGIASIKIG
;
A
#
# COMPACT_ATOMS: atom_id res chain seq x y z
N MET A 1 -29.31 6.00 19.12
CA MET A 1 -29.93 4.69 19.41
C MET A 1 -30.01 3.77 18.19
N ARG A 2 -30.66 4.13 17.06
CA ARG A 2 -30.65 3.29 15.83
C ARG A 2 -29.30 3.32 15.11
N GLU A 3 -28.66 4.48 15.01
CA GLU A 3 -27.33 4.63 14.40
C GLU A 3 -26.25 3.84 15.16
N ASP A 4 -26.30 3.84 16.49
CA ASP A 4 -25.33 3.10 17.33
C ASP A 4 -25.46 1.57 17.17
N LEU A 5 -26.68 1.07 16.94
CA LEU A 5 -26.92 -0.35 16.67
C LEU A 5 -26.37 -0.73 15.30
N LEU A 6 -26.68 0.06 14.26
CA LEU A 6 -26.14 -0.13 12.91
C LEU A 6 -24.62 -0.12 12.89
N LYS A 7 -23.98 0.81 13.62
CA LYS A 7 -22.52 0.87 13.72
C LYS A 7 -21.93 -0.41 14.32
N LYS A 8 -22.52 -0.91 15.42
CA LYS A 8 -22.10 -2.16 16.06
C LYS A 8 -22.29 -3.38 15.17
N ASP A 9 -23.37 -3.43 14.41
CA ASP A 9 -23.63 -4.54 13.48
C ASP A 9 -22.59 -4.55 12.34
N VAL A 10 -22.21 -3.37 11.83
CA VAL A 10 -21.15 -3.23 10.82
C VAL A 10 -19.79 -3.62 11.38
N GLU A 11 -19.44 -3.17 12.60
CA GLU A 11 -18.20 -3.56 13.28
C GLU A 11 -18.13 -5.09 13.43
N ARG A 12 -19.20 -5.72 13.92
CA ARG A 12 -19.29 -7.17 14.07
C ARG A 12 -19.17 -7.90 12.73
N TYR A 13 -19.77 -7.35 11.66
CA TYR A 13 -19.65 -7.93 10.32
C TYR A 13 -18.20 -7.95 9.83
N PHE A 14 -17.48 -6.84 9.98
CA PHE A 14 -16.06 -6.79 9.62
C PHE A 14 -15.19 -7.69 10.48
N GLU A 15 -15.48 -7.81 11.78
CA GLU A 15 -14.78 -8.76 12.67
C GLU A 15 -14.95 -10.22 12.22
N LEU A 16 -16.16 -10.60 11.80
CA LEU A 16 -16.43 -11.94 11.27
C LEU A 16 -15.65 -12.21 9.97
N ILE A 17 -15.60 -11.24 9.06
CA ILE A 17 -14.80 -11.35 7.84
C ILE A 17 -13.31 -11.51 8.19
N GLN A 18 -12.79 -10.65 9.08
CA GLN A 18 -11.38 -10.70 9.45
C GLN A 18 -11.01 -12.04 10.09
N ALA A 19 -11.86 -12.59 10.95
CA ALA A 19 -11.63 -13.90 11.56
C ALA A 19 -11.54 -15.03 10.52
N GLU A 20 -12.39 -15.03 9.50
CA GLU A 20 -12.32 -16.01 8.40
C GLU A 20 -11.10 -15.81 7.51
N VAL A 21 -10.74 -14.55 7.22
CA VAL A 21 -9.51 -14.22 6.50
C VAL A 21 -8.29 -14.74 7.25
N ASP A 22 -8.19 -14.48 8.56
CA ASP A 22 -7.08 -14.94 9.40
C ASP A 22 -6.99 -16.46 9.44
N ARG A 23 -8.15 -17.15 9.50
CA ARG A 23 -8.21 -18.61 9.41
C ARG A 23 -7.64 -19.12 8.09
N CYS A 24 -8.02 -18.51 6.96
CA CYS A 24 -7.50 -18.87 5.64
C CYS A 24 -5.99 -18.59 5.53
N TYR A 25 -5.50 -17.45 6.03
CA TYR A 25 -4.06 -17.13 6.05
C TYR A 25 -3.26 -18.13 6.88
N LYS A 26 -3.80 -18.62 8.01
CA LYS A 26 -3.13 -19.66 8.80
C LYS A 26 -2.94 -20.95 8.02
N VAL A 27 -3.95 -21.37 7.25
CA VAL A 27 -3.84 -22.55 6.37
C VAL A 27 -2.80 -22.31 5.28
N ALA A 28 -2.84 -21.15 4.62
CA ALA A 28 -1.91 -20.79 3.55
C ALA A 28 -0.46 -20.71 4.04
N ARG A 29 -0.20 -20.08 5.19
CA ARG A 29 1.15 -20.00 5.80
C ARG A 29 1.70 -21.39 6.15
N ASN A 30 0.87 -22.27 6.71
CA ASN A 30 1.27 -23.66 7.00
C ASN A 30 1.57 -24.48 5.74
N ALA A 31 0.94 -24.16 4.61
CA ALA A 31 1.24 -24.80 3.34
C ALA A 31 2.56 -24.26 2.76
N ARG A 32 2.71 -22.93 2.69
CA ARG A 32 3.89 -22.24 2.15
C ARG A 32 5.17 -22.55 2.93
N SER A 33 5.08 -22.68 4.26
CA SER A 33 6.24 -23.01 5.11
C SER A 33 6.87 -24.38 4.84
N LYS A 34 6.21 -25.25 4.06
CA LYS A 34 6.78 -26.53 3.61
C LYS A 34 7.82 -26.36 2.50
N GLY A 35 7.94 -25.17 1.90
CA GLY A 35 8.94 -24.87 0.87
C GLY A 35 8.70 -25.59 -0.46
N LEU A 36 7.43 -25.90 -0.77
CA LEU A 36 7.05 -26.57 -2.02
C LEU A 36 6.63 -25.59 -3.14
N ASP A 37 6.56 -24.30 -2.82
CA ASP A 37 6.18 -23.20 -3.70
C ASP A 37 7.35 -22.21 -3.85
N PRO A 38 7.31 -21.27 -4.82
CA PRO A 38 8.40 -20.29 -5.03
C PRO A 38 8.75 -19.40 -3.83
N SER A 39 7.82 -19.28 -2.87
CA SER A 39 8.01 -18.54 -1.61
C SER A 39 7.57 -19.40 -0.44
N THR A 40 8.29 -19.29 0.68
CA THR A 40 7.94 -19.89 1.97
C THR A 40 6.85 -19.12 2.72
N ASP A 41 6.49 -17.94 2.22
CA ASP A 41 5.51 -17.04 2.79
C ASP A 41 4.31 -16.84 1.87
N VAL A 42 3.23 -16.28 2.42
CA VAL A 42 2.05 -15.90 1.63
C VAL A 42 2.36 -14.59 0.89
N GLU A 43 2.36 -14.65 -0.43
CA GLU A 43 2.78 -13.54 -1.30
C GLU A 43 1.71 -12.46 -1.50
N ILE A 44 0.44 -12.74 -1.17
CA ILE A 44 -0.64 -11.76 -1.25
C ILE A 44 -0.73 -11.06 0.12
N PRO A 45 -0.41 -9.77 0.25
CA PRO A 45 -0.54 -9.03 1.51
C PRO A 45 -1.99 -8.61 1.78
N GLN A 46 -2.30 -8.34 3.05
CA GLN A 46 -3.57 -7.73 3.44
C GLN A 46 -3.39 -6.22 3.59
N ALA A 47 -4.31 -5.43 3.05
CA ALA A 47 -4.33 -3.98 3.22
C ALA A 47 -5.74 -3.52 3.62
N LYS A 48 -5.82 -2.70 4.68
CA LYS A 48 -7.10 -2.24 5.25
C LYS A 48 -7.64 -0.97 4.58
N ASP A 49 -6.77 -0.17 4.00
CA ASP A 49 -7.11 1.09 3.36
C ASP A 49 -6.19 1.38 2.17
N LEU A 50 -6.47 2.48 1.46
CA LEU A 50 -5.69 2.94 0.31
C LEU A 50 -4.22 3.11 0.67
N ALA A 51 -3.94 3.77 1.80
CA ALA A 51 -2.58 4.06 2.22
C ALA A 51 -1.77 2.76 2.46
N ALA A 52 -2.36 1.78 3.12
CA ALA A 52 -1.77 0.46 3.29
C ALA A 52 -1.58 -0.26 1.95
N ARG A 53 -2.55 -0.18 1.02
CA ARG A 53 -2.38 -0.78 -0.32
C ARG A 53 -1.17 -0.20 -1.03
N VAL A 54 -0.99 1.13 -1.01
CA VAL A 54 0.16 1.78 -1.63
C VAL A 54 1.47 1.29 -1.01
N GLU A 55 1.56 1.24 0.31
CA GLU A 55 2.76 0.78 1.01
C GLU A 55 3.10 -0.68 0.69
N GLU A 56 2.11 -1.59 0.75
CA GLU A 56 2.32 -3.01 0.45
C GLU A 56 2.64 -3.27 -1.03
N LEU A 57 2.12 -2.46 -1.95
CA LEU A 57 2.31 -2.64 -3.39
C LEU A 57 3.65 -2.08 -3.88
N VAL A 58 4.02 -0.88 -3.45
CA VAL A 58 5.18 -0.16 -4.00
C VAL A 58 6.05 0.49 -2.94
N GLY A 59 5.64 0.52 -1.67
CA GLY A 59 6.35 1.23 -0.62
C GLY A 59 6.46 2.74 -0.87
N PRO A 60 7.46 3.41 -0.25
CA PRO A 60 8.43 2.86 0.70
C PRO A 60 7.80 2.54 2.06
N GLU A 61 8.53 1.80 2.91
CA GLU A 61 8.09 1.46 4.28
C GLU A 61 7.79 2.74 5.10
N GLY A 62 6.66 2.72 5.81
CA GLY A 62 6.14 3.83 6.60
C GLY A 62 5.33 4.87 5.81
N ILE A 63 5.22 4.74 4.48
CA ILE A 63 4.55 5.76 3.67
C ILE A 63 3.05 5.86 3.95
N ALA A 64 2.38 4.78 4.39
CA ALA A 64 0.95 4.83 4.64
C ALA A 64 0.59 5.84 5.74
N CYS A 65 1.43 5.98 6.77
CA CYS A 65 1.23 6.97 7.82
C CYS A 65 1.26 8.39 7.25
N ARG A 66 2.19 8.68 6.34
CA ARG A 66 2.33 9.99 5.72
C ARG A 66 1.20 10.29 4.74
N ILE A 67 0.77 9.31 3.95
CA ILE A 67 -0.39 9.43 3.06
C ILE A 67 -1.64 9.80 3.86
N ARG A 68 -1.91 9.08 4.97
CA ARG A 68 -3.06 9.39 5.85
C ARG A 68 -2.98 10.78 6.46
N GLU A 69 -1.78 11.23 6.82
CA GLU A 69 -1.58 12.56 7.38
C GLU A 69 -1.90 13.66 6.35
N LEU A 70 -1.37 13.54 5.14
CA LEU A 70 -1.60 14.52 4.07
C LEU A 70 -3.05 14.49 3.58
N ASP A 71 -3.65 13.31 3.46
CA ASP A 71 -5.05 13.15 3.07
C ASP A 71 -5.99 13.89 4.03
N ARG A 72 -5.78 13.76 5.35
CA ARG A 72 -6.56 14.51 6.35
C ARG A 72 -6.36 16.02 6.28
N LYS A 73 -5.17 16.49 5.84
CA LYS A 73 -4.84 17.92 5.80
C LYS A 73 -5.29 18.60 4.51
N LEU A 74 -5.16 17.90 3.39
CA LEU A 74 -5.36 18.46 2.05
C LEU A 74 -6.72 18.08 1.48
N GLY A 75 -7.23 16.88 1.78
CA GLY A 75 -8.52 16.39 1.29
C GLY A 75 -8.61 16.17 -0.22
N ASP A 76 -7.49 16.29 -0.93
CA ASP A 76 -7.38 16.14 -2.38
C ASP A 76 -6.28 15.14 -2.70
N ARG A 77 -6.67 14.02 -3.29
CA ARG A 77 -5.81 12.87 -3.53
C ARG A 77 -4.73 13.18 -4.57
N GLU A 78 -5.08 13.93 -5.61
CA GLU A 78 -4.16 14.33 -6.67
C GLU A 78 -3.04 15.21 -6.09
N ILE A 79 -3.40 16.14 -5.19
CA ILE A 79 -2.40 16.94 -4.46
C ILE A 79 -1.57 16.06 -3.53
N VAL A 80 -2.19 15.15 -2.75
CA VAL A 80 -1.48 14.21 -1.87
C VAL A 80 -0.46 13.39 -2.65
N ALA A 81 -0.83 12.86 -3.82
CA ALA A 81 0.07 12.08 -4.66
C ALA A 81 1.32 12.87 -5.08
N ILE A 82 1.14 14.13 -5.49
CA ILE A 82 2.24 15.03 -5.89
C ILE A 82 3.15 15.35 -4.69
N GLU A 83 2.56 15.67 -3.53
CA GLU A 83 3.29 16.00 -2.31
C GLU A 83 4.13 14.81 -1.83
N ILE A 84 3.53 13.61 -1.79
CA ILE A 84 4.22 12.36 -1.41
C ILE A 84 5.35 12.05 -2.39
N ALA A 85 5.09 12.09 -3.70
CA ALA A 85 6.12 11.82 -4.71
C ALA A 85 7.31 12.80 -4.56
N ARG A 86 7.03 14.08 -4.29
CA ARG A 86 8.06 15.09 -4.07
C ARG A 86 8.86 14.83 -2.79
N GLU A 87 8.21 14.44 -1.70
CA GLU A 87 8.87 14.09 -0.44
C GLU A 87 9.80 12.89 -0.63
N ILE A 88 9.29 11.81 -1.23
CA ILE A 88 10.06 10.61 -1.54
C ILE A 88 11.27 10.95 -2.40
N ALA A 89 11.09 11.71 -3.49
CA ALA A 89 12.19 12.06 -4.37
C ALA A 89 13.32 12.81 -3.62
N ARG A 90 12.95 13.75 -2.74
CA ARG A 90 13.92 14.51 -1.94
C ARG A 90 14.63 13.63 -0.92
N GLU A 91 13.90 12.77 -0.22
CA GLU A 91 14.44 11.89 0.80
C GLU A 91 15.36 10.81 0.21
N GLU A 92 14.96 10.20 -0.90
CA GLU A 92 15.74 9.17 -1.58
C GLU A 92 17.04 9.73 -2.18
N VAL A 93 17.00 10.92 -2.79
CA VAL A 93 18.21 11.61 -3.25
C VAL A 93 19.14 11.90 -2.06
N LYS A 94 18.60 12.39 -0.94
CA LYS A 94 19.39 12.70 0.25
C LYS A 94 20.01 11.46 0.89
N ARG A 95 19.29 10.33 0.91
CA ARG A 95 19.72 9.10 1.58
C ARG A 95 20.72 8.29 0.74
N HIS A 96 20.49 8.18 -0.57
CA HIS A 96 21.23 7.26 -1.42
C HIS A 96 22.07 7.94 -2.52
N GLY A 97 21.90 9.25 -2.73
CA GLY A 97 22.58 9.98 -3.80
C GLY A 97 22.21 9.54 -5.22
N ARG A 98 21.14 8.74 -5.35
CA ARG A 98 20.76 8.05 -6.59
C ARG A 98 19.44 8.56 -7.14
N VAL A 99 19.55 9.50 -8.08
CA VAL A 99 18.42 10.18 -8.70
C VAL A 99 17.52 9.21 -9.47
N ASP A 100 18.10 8.20 -10.11
CA ASP A 100 17.41 7.10 -10.80
C ASP A 100 16.41 6.39 -9.88
N LYS A 101 16.87 5.94 -8.71
CA LYS A 101 16.02 5.26 -7.72
C LYS A 101 14.97 6.18 -7.11
N ALA A 102 15.36 7.43 -6.84
CA ALA A 102 14.45 8.40 -6.26
C ALA A 102 13.27 8.70 -7.18
N ILE A 103 13.52 8.87 -8.48
CA ILE A 103 12.47 9.07 -9.49
C ILE A 103 11.60 7.82 -9.58
N GLU A 104 12.19 6.64 -9.66
CA GLU A 104 11.43 5.40 -9.79
C GLU A 104 10.47 5.19 -8.61
N GLN A 105 10.96 5.34 -7.38
CA GLN A 105 10.13 5.22 -6.19
C GLN A 105 9.04 6.30 -6.14
N ALA A 106 9.38 7.56 -6.40
CA ALA A 106 8.43 8.66 -6.38
C ALA A 106 7.31 8.49 -7.41
N VAL A 107 7.64 8.07 -8.64
CA VAL A 107 6.65 7.86 -9.71
C VAL A 107 5.74 6.69 -9.37
N ARG A 108 6.29 5.55 -8.94
CA ARG A 108 5.49 4.37 -8.58
C ARG A 108 4.54 4.67 -7.42
N THR A 109 5.02 5.31 -6.35
CA THR A 109 4.17 5.66 -5.20
C THR A 109 3.12 6.71 -5.57
N GLY A 110 3.48 7.77 -6.31
CA GLY A 110 2.52 8.79 -6.75
C GLY A 110 1.42 8.22 -7.64
N LEU A 111 1.79 7.37 -8.61
CA LEU A 111 0.83 6.70 -9.49
C LEU A 111 -0.08 5.73 -8.72
N ALA A 112 0.48 5.01 -7.74
CA ALA A 112 -0.29 4.11 -6.89
C ALA A 112 -1.36 4.88 -6.07
N ILE A 113 -1.04 6.08 -5.57
CA ILE A 113 -2.00 6.92 -4.85
C ILE A 113 -3.13 7.37 -5.78
N ILE A 114 -2.81 7.88 -6.99
CA ILE A 114 -3.81 8.36 -7.97
C ILE A 114 -4.78 7.24 -8.37
N THR A 115 -4.26 6.01 -8.47
CA THR A 115 -5.04 4.82 -8.87
C THR A 115 -5.59 4.02 -7.68
N GLU A 116 -5.57 4.62 -6.48
CA GLU A 116 -6.08 4.05 -5.22
C GLU A 116 -5.45 2.71 -4.80
N GLY A 117 -4.30 2.37 -5.37
CA GLY A 117 -3.66 1.07 -5.21
C GLY A 117 -4.53 -0.09 -5.70
N VAL A 118 -5.43 0.15 -6.67
CA VAL A 118 -6.32 -0.87 -7.25
C VAL A 118 -5.75 -1.44 -8.55
N LEU A 119 -4.96 -0.66 -9.28
CA LEU A 119 -4.40 -1.05 -10.56
C LEU A 119 -2.98 -1.60 -10.40
N VAL A 120 -2.59 -2.51 -11.30
CA VAL A 120 -1.24 -3.10 -11.34
C VAL A 120 -0.21 -2.24 -12.07
N ALA A 121 -0.62 -1.11 -12.67
CA ALA A 121 0.26 -0.25 -13.47
C ALA A 121 1.57 0.17 -12.75
N PRO A 122 1.56 0.50 -11.44
CA PRO A 122 2.78 0.84 -10.71
C PRO A 122 3.77 -0.31 -10.53
N ILE A 123 3.36 -1.57 -10.72
CA ILE A 123 4.21 -2.76 -10.57
C ILE A 123 4.51 -3.35 -11.95
N GLU A 124 3.47 -3.72 -12.69
CA GLU A 124 3.56 -4.47 -13.95
C GLU A 124 3.58 -3.57 -15.19
N GLY A 125 2.97 -2.38 -15.12
CA GLY A 125 2.88 -1.47 -16.26
C GLY A 125 4.16 -0.69 -16.54
N ILE A 126 4.91 -0.34 -15.48
CA ILE A 126 6.18 0.38 -15.59
C ILE A 126 7.34 -0.62 -15.45
N ALA A 127 7.96 -0.97 -16.57
CA ALA A 127 9.10 -1.89 -16.57
C ALA A 127 10.35 -1.28 -15.92
N SER A 128 10.70 -0.03 -16.27
CA SER A 128 11.80 0.72 -15.65
C SER A 128 11.70 2.22 -15.95
N ILE A 129 12.36 3.05 -15.15
CA ILE A 129 12.48 4.49 -15.38
C ILE A 129 13.97 4.84 -15.49
N LYS A 130 14.34 5.60 -16.53
CA LYS A 130 15.73 6.02 -16.78
C LYS A 130 15.80 7.49 -17.15
N ILE A 131 16.88 8.14 -16.74
CA ILE A 131 17.26 9.47 -17.23
C ILE A 131 18.04 9.23 -18.53
N GLY A 132 17.57 9.84 -19.63
CA GLY A 132 18.19 9.79 -20.95
C GLY A 132 19.07 11.00 -21.22
#